data_AF-A0A2H6A8S4-F1
#
_entry.id   AF-A0A2H6A8S4-F1
#
_cell.length_a   1.000
_cell.length_b   1.000
_cell.length_c   1.000
_cell.angle_alpha   90.00
_cell.angle_beta   90.00
_cell.angle_gamma   90.00
#
_symmetry.space_group_name_H-M   'P 1'
#
loop_
_entity.id
_entity.type
_entity.pdbx_description
1 polymer ?
#
loop_
_entity_poly.entity_id
_entity_poly.type
_entity_poly.pdbx_seq_one_letter_code
_entity_poly.pdbx_strand_id
1 'polypeptide(L)'
;MKIDEKTKIILLNIDKKFKFLKANLKDNVLVILPLKKILSYFDQKEKIILKKFLKLKPKNKLTYLGDVRKKYKFIILKNETYYRDGKRIKLYARYLPTHVYRAFNLMRKAIKKEIGKEIVLESGYRSLGYQLLILIQELIKDNFNLKKTLKKIALPGYSEHNDYFKTAIDVITKNGIPLNEKETKIFIKTDEYNWLIKNAEKFGFYQSFSINNKHYIFEPWHWRYLGNGNN
;
A
#
# COMPACT_ATOMS: atom_id res chain seq x y z
N MET A 1 22.06 0.01 -8.74
CA MET A 1 21.67 -0.97 -9.77
C MET A 1 21.41 -0.23 -11.07
N LYS A 2 22.18 -0.51 -12.12
CA LYS A 2 21.94 0.02 -13.47
C LYS A 2 20.94 -0.92 -14.18
N ILE A 3 19.96 -0.37 -14.89
CA ILE A 3 18.92 -1.13 -15.60
C ILE A 3 19.20 -0.99 -17.10
N ASP A 4 19.76 -2.03 -17.69
CA ASP A 4 20.01 -2.10 -19.15
C ASP A 4 18.73 -2.38 -19.94
N GLU A 5 18.78 -2.18 -21.26
CA GLU A 5 17.62 -2.37 -22.16
C GLU A 5 17.03 -3.77 -22.08
N LYS A 6 17.88 -4.81 -21.99
CA LYS A 6 17.43 -6.19 -21.83
C LYS A 6 16.62 -6.38 -20.55
N THR A 7 17.05 -5.76 -19.46
CA THR A 7 16.33 -5.78 -18.19
C THR A 7 15.03 -5.01 -18.30
N LYS A 8 14.99 -3.85 -18.97
CA LYS A 8 13.75 -3.08 -19.18
C LYS A 8 12.68 -3.91 -19.89
N ILE A 9 13.04 -4.63 -20.95
CA ILE A 9 12.12 -5.51 -21.69
C ILE A 9 11.52 -6.58 -20.76
N ILE A 10 12.35 -7.21 -19.93
CA ILE A 10 11.89 -8.23 -18.97
C ILE A 10 10.94 -7.61 -17.93
N LEU A 11 11.26 -6.41 -17.42
CA LEU A 11 10.41 -5.69 -16.47
C LEU A 11 9.03 -5.34 -17.06
N LEU A 12 8.97 -4.93 -18.33
CA LEU A 12 7.71 -4.67 -19.03
C LEU A 12 6.85 -5.93 -19.15
N ASN A 13 7.46 -7.09 -19.45
CA ASN A 13 6.77 -8.37 -19.48
C ASN A 13 6.24 -8.77 -18.10
N ILE A 14 7.04 -8.56 -17.04
CA ILE A 14 6.63 -8.76 -15.65
C ILE A 14 5.41 -7.90 -15.30
N ASP A 15 5.39 -6.62 -15.66
CA ASP A 15 4.24 -5.72 -15.39
C ASP A 15 2.99 -6.14 -16.18
N LYS A 16 3.15 -6.58 -17.43
CA LYS A 16 2.03 -7.14 -18.22
C LYS A 16 1.43 -8.37 -17.54
N LYS A 17 2.26 -9.32 -17.09
CA LYS A 17 1.80 -10.50 -16.33
C LYS A 17 1.17 -10.10 -15.00
N PHE A 18 1.76 -9.13 -14.29
CA PHE A 18 1.20 -8.63 -13.03
C PHE A 18 -0.20 -8.05 -13.21
N LYS A 19 -0.41 -7.20 -14.23
CA LYS A 19 -1.72 -6.65 -14.58
C LYS A 19 -2.72 -7.75 -14.92
N PHE A 20 -2.30 -8.75 -15.71
CA PHE A 20 -3.13 -9.91 -16.03
C PHE A 20 -3.55 -10.67 -14.76
N LEU A 21 -2.60 -11.00 -13.88
CA LEU A 21 -2.91 -11.70 -12.61
C LEU A 21 -3.85 -10.87 -11.72
N LYS A 22 -3.63 -9.57 -11.61
CA LYS A 22 -4.49 -8.67 -10.81
C LYS A 22 -5.92 -8.62 -11.34
N ALA A 23 -6.10 -8.68 -12.67
CA ALA A 23 -7.42 -8.66 -13.30
C ALA A 23 -8.16 -10.01 -13.20
N ASN A 24 -7.43 -11.14 -13.20
CA ASN A 24 -8.02 -12.47 -13.32
C ASN A 24 -8.11 -13.24 -12.00
N LEU A 25 -7.32 -12.88 -10.98
CA LEU A 25 -7.39 -13.53 -9.68
C LEU A 25 -8.55 -12.98 -8.86
N LYS A 26 -9.49 -13.87 -8.54
CA LYS A 26 -10.66 -13.56 -7.72
C LYS A 26 -10.25 -12.86 -6.42
N ASP A 27 -11.07 -11.89 -6.02
CA ASP A 27 -10.93 -11.20 -4.75
C ASP A 27 -9.55 -10.54 -4.55
N ASN A 28 -8.84 -10.21 -5.64
CA ASN A 28 -7.51 -9.59 -5.57
C ASN A 28 -6.54 -10.34 -4.63
N VAL A 29 -6.69 -11.68 -4.55
CA VAL A 29 -5.95 -12.52 -3.59
C VAL A 29 -4.43 -12.42 -3.73
N LEU A 30 -3.96 -11.96 -4.89
CA LEU A 30 -2.55 -11.69 -5.17
C LEU A 30 -1.86 -10.84 -4.07
N VAL A 31 -2.60 -9.93 -3.43
CA VAL A 31 -2.07 -9.05 -2.36
C VAL A 31 -1.65 -9.80 -1.09
N ILE A 32 -2.16 -11.00 -0.85
CA ILE A 32 -1.83 -11.81 0.33
C ILE A 32 -1.00 -13.06 0.00
N LEU A 33 -0.69 -13.31 -1.27
CA LEU A 33 0.06 -14.51 -1.65
C LEU A 33 1.50 -14.44 -1.13
N PRO A 34 2.04 -15.53 -0.54
CA PRO A 34 3.44 -15.61 -0.13
C PRO A 34 4.39 -15.41 -1.31
N LEU A 35 5.61 -14.91 -1.05
CA LEU A 35 6.60 -14.66 -2.10
C LEU A 35 6.83 -15.88 -3.02
N LYS A 36 6.93 -17.09 -2.46
CA LYS A 36 7.14 -18.32 -3.24
C LYS A 36 6.03 -18.54 -4.26
N LYS A 37 4.77 -18.27 -3.90
CA LYS A 37 3.63 -18.41 -4.79
C LYS A 37 3.63 -17.32 -5.86
N ILE A 38 3.92 -16.07 -5.49
CA ILE A 38 4.04 -14.97 -6.46
C ILE A 38 5.13 -15.27 -7.49
N LEU A 39 6.32 -15.67 -7.04
CA LEU A 39 7.42 -16.01 -7.94
C LEU A 39 7.07 -17.17 -8.88
N SER A 40 6.19 -18.11 -8.50
CA SER A 40 5.81 -19.23 -9.36
C SER A 40 5.12 -18.83 -10.67
N TYR A 41 4.52 -17.62 -10.75
CA TYR A 41 3.88 -17.12 -11.97
C TYR A 41 4.85 -16.61 -13.04
N PHE A 42 6.14 -16.50 -12.70
CA PHE A 42 7.16 -15.94 -13.57
C PHE A 42 8.14 -17.01 -14.06
N ASP A 43 8.69 -16.82 -15.25
CA ASP A 43 9.69 -17.74 -15.81
C ASP A 43 11.05 -17.56 -15.11
N GLN A 44 12.04 -18.38 -15.47
CA GLN A 44 13.37 -18.33 -14.84
C GLN A 44 14.08 -16.99 -15.04
N LYS A 45 13.99 -16.38 -16.23
CA LYS A 45 14.65 -15.11 -16.55
C LYS A 45 14.05 -13.97 -15.73
N GLU A 46 12.71 -13.93 -15.66
CA GLU A 46 11.96 -12.97 -14.84
C GLU A 46 12.28 -13.14 -13.35
N LYS A 47 12.30 -14.38 -12.84
CA LYS A 47 12.66 -14.69 -11.45
C LYS A 47 14.06 -14.18 -11.10
N ILE A 48 15.04 -14.32 -12.00
CA ILE A 48 16.40 -13.82 -11.77
C ILE A 48 16.36 -12.30 -11.56
N ILE A 49 15.64 -11.56 -12.41
CA ILE A 49 15.50 -10.10 -12.27
C ILE A 49 14.77 -9.74 -10.97
N LEU A 50 13.62 -10.35 -10.69
CA LEU A 50 12.86 -10.13 -9.44
C LEU A 50 13.71 -10.36 -8.19
N LYS A 51 14.54 -11.42 -8.18
CA LYS A 51 15.47 -11.71 -7.08
C LYS A 51 16.56 -10.65 -6.91
N LYS A 52 17.00 -9.96 -7.97
CA LYS A 52 17.93 -8.83 -7.85
C LYS A 52 17.28 -7.67 -7.09
N PHE A 53 16.03 -7.35 -7.37
CA PHE A 53 15.28 -6.31 -6.65
C PHE A 53 15.04 -6.66 -5.18
N LEU A 54 14.77 -7.94 -4.87
CA LEU A 54 14.62 -8.41 -3.49
C LEU A 54 15.89 -8.26 -2.64
N LYS A 55 17.07 -8.24 -3.27
CA LYS A 55 18.35 -8.05 -2.59
C LYS A 55 18.67 -6.59 -2.30
N LEU A 56 17.93 -5.64 -2.86
CA LEU A 56 18.14 -4.22 -2.60
C LEU A 56 17.88 -3.91 -1.11
N LYS A 57 18.71 -3.04 -0.56
CA LYS A 57 18.59 -2.57 0.82
C LYS A 57 18.41 -1.05 0.82
N PRO A 58 17.58 -0.50 1.73
CA PRO A 58 17.50 0.94 1.89
C PRO A 58 18.85 1.47 2.36
N LYS A 59 19.19 2.71 1.97
CA LYS A 59 20.42 3.36 2.45
C LYS A 59 20.37 3.70 3.93
N ASN A 60 19.16 3.87 4.48
CA ASN A 60 18.93 4.18 5.88
C ASN A 60 18.67 2.88 6.66
N LYS A 61 18.90 2.90 7.98
CA LYS A 61 18.64 1.77 8.90
C LYS A 61 17.12 1.58 9.12
N LEU A 62 16.38 1.26 8.06
CA LEU A 62 14.97 0.87 8.16
C LEU A 62 14.86 -0.59 8.61
N THR A 63 13.91 -0.86 9.49
CA THR A 63 13.61 -2.22 9.95
C THR A 63 13.01 -3.06 8.83
N TYR A 64 13.49 -4.29 8.70
CA TYR A 64 12.90 -5.26 7.79
C TYR A 64 11.63 -5.86 8.41
N LEU A 65 10.51 -5.76 7.70
CA LEU A 65 9.16 -6.10 8.17
C LEU A 65 8.67 -7.47 7.67
N GLY A 66 9.47 -8.17 6.86
CA GLY A 66 9.24 -9.58 6.50
C GLY A 66 8.14 -9.85 5.49
N ASP A 67 7.84 -11.15 5.31
CA ASP A 67 6.77 -11.69 4.46
C ASP A 67 5.71 -12.43 5.29
N VAL A 68 4.55 -12.66 4.68
CA VAL A 68 3.41 -13.43 5.22
C VAL A 68 3.87 -14.77 5.78
N ARG A 69 3.47 -15.09 7.02
CA ARG A 69 3.52 -16.46 7.55
C ARG A 69 2.20 -17.18 7.23
N LYS A 70 2.25 -18.49 6.98
CA LYS A 70 1.07 -19.34 6.60
C LYS A 70 -0.17 -19.23 7.51
N LYS A 71 -0.05 -18.66 8.73
CA LYS A 71 -1.10 -18.64 9.76
C LYS A 71 -1.86 -17.30 9.90
N TYR A 72 -1.59 -16.32 9.04
CA TYR A 72 -2.22 -15.00 9.14
C TYR A 72 -3.70 -15.02 8.75
N LYS A 73 -4.53 -14.33 9.53
CA LYS A 73 -5.97 -14.22 9.32
C LYS A 73 -6.31 -12.81 8.85
N PHE A 74 -7.03 -12.72 7.74
CA PHE A 74 -7.42 -11.45 7.14
C PHE A 74 -8.93 -11.30 7.10
N ILE A 75 -9.39 -10.09 7.38
CA ILE A 75 -10.72 -9.63 6.97
C ILE A 75 -10.59 -9.10 5.56
N ILE A 76 -11.51 -9.53 4.69
CA ILE A 76 -11.61 -9.09 3.32
C ILE A 76 -12.67 -8.00 3.19
N LEU A 77 -12.27 -6.82 2.72
CA LEU A 77 -13.16 -5.71 2.43
C LEU A 77 -13.51 -5.76 0.94
N LYS A 78 -14.74 -6.14 0.62
CA LYS A 78 -15.27 -6.24 -0.76
C LYS A 78 -16.30 -5.15 -1.02
N ASN A 79 -16.53 -4.86 -2.30
CA ASN A 79 -17.65 -4.04 -2.78
C ASN A 79 -17.68 -2.59 -2.27
N GLU A 80 -16.56 -2.11 -1.71
CA GLU A 80 -16.46 -0.70 -1.37
C GLU A 80 -16.30 0.15 -2.62
N THR A 81 -16.84 1.36 -2.53
CA THR A 81 -16.90 2.30 -3.63
C THR A 81 -16.59 3.70 -3.14
N TYR A 82 -16.00 4.51 -4.02
CA TYR A 82 -15.82 5.94 -3.85
C TYR A 82 -16.31 6.65 -5.12
N TYR A 83 -16.45 7.96 -5.06
CA TYR A 83 -16.86 8.77 -6.21
C TYR A 83 -15.67 9.55 -6.76
N ARG A 84 -15.56 9.68 -8.08
CA ARG A 84 -14.55 10.52 -8.74
C ARG A 84 -15.15 11.13 -9.99
N ASP A 85 -15.05 12.45 -10.12
CA ASP A 85 -15.60 13.18 -11.27
C ASP A 85 -17.08 12.80 -11.53
N GLY A 86 -17.86 12.67 -10.45
CA GLY A 86 -19.26 12.23 -10.47
C GLY A 86 -19.49 10.73 -10.72
N LYS A 87 -18.44 9.95 -11.02
CA LYS A 87 -18.54 8.52 -11.31
C LYS A 87 -18.27 7.67 -10.09
N ARG A 88 -19.12 6.65 -9.87
CA ARG A 88 -18.91 5.66 -8.82
C ARG A 88 -17.85 4.65 -9.26
N ILE A 89 -16.75 4.58 -8.52
CA ILE A 89 -15.64 3.66 -8.76
C ILE A 89 -15.69 2.51 -7.77
N LYS A 90 -15.62 1.27 -8.27
CA LYS A 90 -15.54 0.06 -7.45
C LYS A 90 -14.10 -0.28 -7.13
N LEU A 91 -13.82 -0.49 -5.85
CA LEU A 91 -12.51 -0.92 -5.39
C LEU A 91 -12.34 -2.43 -5.53
N TYR A 92 -11.13 -2.84 -5.90
CA TYR A 92 -10.69 -4.22 -5.73
C TYR A 92 -10.82 -4.63 -4.27
N ALA A 93 -10.82 -5.93 -3.97
CA ALA A 93 -10.83 -6.35 -2.57
C ALA A 93 -9.52 -5.96 -1.87
N ARG A 94 -9.64 -5.51 -0.62
CA ARG A 94 -8.51 -5.17 0.27
C ARG A 94 -8.54 -6.08 1.49
N TYR A 95 -7.38 -6.26 2.09
CA TYR A 95 -7.20 -7.18 3.20
C TYR A 95 -6.60 -6.44 4.38
N LEU A 96 -7.16 -6.66 5.56
CA LEU A 96 -6.57 -6.19 6.82
C LEU A 96 -6.48 -7.35 7.81
N PRO A 97 -5.41 -7.42 8.61
CA PRO A 97 -5.41 -8.25 9.80
C PRO A 97 -6.64 -7.94 10.66
N THR A 98 -7.20 -8.96 11.33
CA THR A 98 -8.45 -8.80 12.08
C THR A 98 -8.42 -7.67 13.11
N HIS A 99 -7.32 -7.50 13.84
CA HIS A 99 -7.17 -6.44 14.85
C HIS A 99 -7.08 -5.04 14.22
N VAL A 100 -6.34 -4.90 13.11
CA VAL A 100 -6.25 -3.64 12.36
C VAL A 100 -7.60 -3.28 11.74
N TYR A 101 -8.33 -4.27 11.20
CA TYR A 101 -9.68 -4.06 10.69
C TYR A 101 -10.64 -3.53 11.78
N ARG A 102 -10.61 -4.11 12.98
CA ARG A 102 -11.45 -3.68 14.10
C ARG A 102 -11.17 -2.21 14.46
N ALA A 103 -9.89 -1.86 14.61
CA ALA A 103 -9.47 -0.48 14.88
C ALA A 103 -9.93 0.48 13.77
N PHE A 104 -9.68 0.11 12.51
CA PHE A 104 -10.08 0.93 11.36
C PHE A 104 -11.61 1.12 11.29
N ASN A 105 -12.38 0.08 11.59
CA ASN A 105 -13.84 0.15 11.60
C ASN A 105 -14.38 1.05 12.72
N LEU A 106 -13.74 1.06 13.90
CA LEU A 106 -14.07 2.01 14.96
C LEU A 106 -13.79 3.45 14.53
N MET A 107 -12.63 3.69 13.90
CA MET A 107 -12.27 5.01 13.36
C MET A 107 -13.29 5.50 12.31
N ARG A 108 -13.73 4.61 11.40
CA ARG A 108 -14.78 4.92 10.40
C ARG A 108 -16.13 5.28 11.01
N LYS A 109 -16.53 4.58 12.07
CA LYS A 109 -17.79 4.88 12.77
C LYS A 109 -17.71 6.22 13.48
N ALA A 110 -16.58 6.53 14.11
CA ALA A 110 -16.37 7.78 14.83
C ALA A 110 -16.41 8.99 13.89
N ILE A 111 -15.65 8.99 12.79
CA ILE A 111 -15.66 10.11 11.84
C ILE A 111 -17.06 10.35 11.24
N LYS A 112 -17.79 9.26 10.94
CA LYS A 112 -19.16 9.36 10.44
C LYS A 112 -20.11 9.97 11.46
N LYS A 113 -19.99 9.55 12.73
CA LYS A 113 -20.82 10.07 13.83
C LYS A 113 -20.53 11.53 14.13
N GLU A 114 -19.25 11.92 14.16
CA GLU A 114 -18.83 13.23 14.66
C GLU A 114 -18.95 14.34 13.61
N ILE A 115 -18.63 14.06 12.35
CA ILE A 115 -18.61 15.09 11.29
C ILE A 115 -19.41 14.70 10.04
N GLY A 116 -20.14 13.57 10.06
CA GLY A 116 -20.97 13.13 8.93
C GLY A 116 -20.21 12.59 7.71
N LYS A 117 -18.87 12.64 7.73
CA LYS A 117 -18.00 12.24 6.61
C LYS A 117 -17.62 10.77 6.65
N GLU A 118 -17.08 10.27 5.53
CA GLU A 118 -16.67 8.87 5.39
C GLU A 118 -15.27 8.78 4.78
N ILE A 119 -14.46 7.91 5.37
CA ILE A 119 -13.17 7.47 4.82
C ILE A 119 -13.30 6.06 4.24
N VAL A 120 -12.54 5.80 3.19
CA VAL A 120 -12.50 4.53 2.45
C VAL A 120 -11.07 4.00 2.47
N LEU A 121 -10.94 2.68 2.68
CA LEU A 121 -9.65 2.00 2.61
C LEU A 121 -9.25 1.83 1.14
N GLU A 122 -8.22 2.54 0.69
CA GLU A 122 -7.70 2.35 -0.66
C GLU A 122 -6.70 1.18 -0.71
N SER A 123 -5.82 1.11 0.29
CA SER A 123 -4.79 0.08 0.40
C SER A 123 -4.68 -0.39 1.84
N GLY A 124 -4.49 -1.70 2.02
CA GLY A 124 -4.31 -2.34 3.32
C GLY A 124 -3.06 -3.19 3.34
N TYR A 125 -3.16 -4.41 3.87
CA TYR A 125 -2.05 -5.36 3.85
C TYR A 125 -1.57 -5.67 2.43
N ARG A 126 -0.25 -5.74 2.26
CA ARG A 126 0.42 -6.18 1.02
C ARG A 126 1.50 -7.19 1.37
N SER A 127 1.52 -8.35 0.72
CA SER A 127 2.61 -9.30 0.88
C SER A 127 3.92 -8.75 0.30
N LEU A 128 5.04 -9.36 0.69
CA LEU A 128 6.35 -8.92 0.19
C LEU A 128 6.45 -9.08 -1.33
N GLY A 129 5.92 -10.18 -1.88
CA GLY A 129 5.90 -10.38 -3.32
C GLY A 129 4.97 -9.39 -4.05
N TYR A 130 3.85 -8.97 -3.43
CA TYR A 130 3.00 -7.95 -4.02
C TYR A 130 3.71 -6.58 -4.03
N GLN A 131 4.38 -6.22 -2.93
CA GLN A 131 5.18 -5.00 -2.85
C GLN A 131 6.30 -4.97 -3.90
N LEU A 132 6.92 -6.12 -4.19
CA LEU A 132 7.90 -6.24 -5.28
C LEU A 132 7.29 -5.90 -6.64
N LEU A 133 6.11 -6.42 -6.95
CA LEU A 133 5.45 -6.13 -8.23
C LEU A 133 5.00 -4.67 -8.33
N ILE A 134 4.55 -4.06 -7.23
CA ILE A 134 4.27 -2.61 -7.17
C ILE A 134 5.53 -1.79 -7.43
N LEU A 135 6.67 -2.16 -6.83
CA LEU A 135 7.94 -1.48 -7.10
C LEU A 135 8.31 -1.54 -8.59
N ILE A 136 8.14 -2.69 -9.25
CA ILE A 136 8.42 -2.82 -10.68
C ILE A 136 7.49 -1.92 -11.51
N GLN A 137 6.19 -1.94 -11.21
CA GLN A 137 5.21 -1.11 -11.91
C GLN A 137 5.52 0.39 -11.78
N GLU A 138 5.85 0.85 -10.58
CA GLU A 138 6.17 2.26 -10.33
C GLU A 138 7.53 2.65 -10.92
N LEU A 139 8.49 1.73 -10.95
CA LEU A 139 9.76 1.92 -11.64
C LEU A 139 9.56 2.16 -13.14
N ILE A 140 8.67 1.40 -13.79
CA ILE A 140 8.34 1.60 -15.21
C ILE A 140 7.70 2.97 -15.42
N LYS A 141 6.75 3.37 -14.56
CA LYS A 141 6.11 4.70 -14.63
C LYS A 141 7.10 5.86 -14.46
N ASP A 142 8.17 5.64 -13.70
CA ASP A 142 9.26 6.60 -13.53
C ASP A 142 10.37 6.47 -14.59
N ASN A 143 10.07 5.88 -15.75
CA ASN A 143 11.02 5.66 -16.84
C ASN A 143 12.29 4.93 -16.38
N PHE A 144 12.12 3.91 -15.53
CA PHE A 144 13.18 3.08 -14.96
C PHE A 144 14.17 3.84 -14.06
N ASN A 145 13.78 5.01 -13.53
CA ASN A 145 14.58 5.76 -12.58
C ASN A 145 14.40 5.26 -11.15
N LEU A 146 15.23 4.30 -10.74
CA LEU A 146 15.16 3.72 -9.40
C LEU A 146 15.30 4.74 -8.27
N LYS A 147 16.15 5.76 -8.42
CA LYS A 147 16.34 6.79 -7.37
C LYS A 147 15.06 7.59 -7.17
N LYS A 148 14.34 7.92 -8.26
CA LYS A 148 13.05 8.60 -8.21
C LYS A 148 11.98 7.70 -7.58
N THR A 149 11.89 6.45 -8.03
CA THR A 149 10.88 5.50 -7.53
C THR A 149 11.02 5.23 -6.04
N LEU A 150 12.25 5.08 -5.54
CA LEU A 150 12.48 4.78 -4.12
C LEU A 150 12.19 5.96 -3.17
N LYS A 151 11.90 7.16 -3.69
CA LYS A 151 11.38 8.27 -2.86
C LYS A 151 9.90 8.09 -2.48
N LYS A 152 9.14 7.36 -3.32
CA LYS A 152 7.68 7.19 -3.20
C LYS A 152 7.26 5.76 -2.92
N ILE A 153 8.06 4.76 -3.29
CA ILE A 153 7.75 3.35 -3.05
C ILE A 153 8.84 2.71 -2.20
N ALA A 154 8.42 2.14 -1.06
CA ALA A 154 9.28 1.34 -0.22
C ALA A 154 9.73 0.03 -0.90
N LEU A 155 10.96 -0.38 -0.60
CA LEU A 155 11.50 -1.67 -1.03
C LEU A 155 10.70 -2.83 -0.44
N PRO A 156 10.68 -4.02 -1.08
CA PRO A 156 9.98 -5.19 -0.57
C PRO A 156 10.54 -5.62 0.79
N GLY A 157 9.65 -5.81 1.77
CA GLY A 157 10.01 -6.10 3.15
C GLY A 157 10.45 -4.88 3.95
N TYR A 158 10.35 -3.67 3.39
CA TYR A 158 10.55 -2.39 4.11
C TYR A 158 9.31 -1.49 4.03
N SER A 159 8.23 -1.97 3.40
CA SER A 159 6.95 -1.27 3.37
C SER A 159 6.17 -1.57 4.64
N GLU A 160 5.60 -0.54 5.27
CA GLU A 160 4.74 -0.73 6.44
C GLU A 160 3.50 -1.59 6.13
N HIS A 161 3.04 -1.64 4.88
CA HIS A 161 1.96 -2.55 4.48
C HIS A 161 2.35 -4.03 4.55
N ASN A 162 3.65 -4.37 4.60
CA ASN A 162 4.12 -5.76 4.72
C ASN A 162 4.00 -6.31 6.14
N ASP A 163 3.94 -5.44 7.15
CA ASP A 163 3.88 -5.86 8.54
C ASP A 163 2.45 -6.24 8.93
N TYR A 164 2.21 -7.52 9.20
CA TYR A 164 0.90 -8.01 9.61
C TYR A 164 0.46 -7.50 11.00
N PHE A 165 1.38 -7.28 11.93
CA PHE A 165 1.01 -6.90 13.30
C PHE A 165 0.72 -5.41 13.41
N LYS A 166 1.41 -4.60 12.61
CA LYS A 166 1.30 -3.14 12.66
C LYS A 166 0.78 -2.53 11.36
N THR A 167 0.11 -3.30 10.50
CA THR A 167 -0.21 -2.96 9.09
C THR A 167 -0.61 -1.50 8.88
N ALA A 168 0.06 -0.84 7.93
CA ALA A 168 -0.36 0.48 7.47
C ALA A 168 -1.57 0.40 6.53
N ILE A 169 -2.35 1.47 6.53
CA ILE A 169 -3.51 1.68 5.67
C ILE A 169 -3.33 2.97 4.88
N ASP A 170 -3.79 2.95 3.63
CA ASP A 170 -3.98 4.16 2.85
C ASP A 170 -5.46 4.50 2.81
N VAL A 171 -5.81 5.73 3.18
CA VAL A 171 -7.20 6.20 3.27
C VAL A 171 -7.48 7.32 2.27
N ILE A 172 -8.68 7.28 1.69
CA ILE A 172 -9.23 8.33 0.83
C ILE A 172 -10.58 8.79 1.39
N THR A 173 -11.05 9.96 0.95
CA THR A 173 -12.44 10.38 1.22
C THR A 173 -13.43 9.61 0.34
N LYS A 174 -14.70 9.59 0.75
CA LYS A 174 -15.79 9.01 -0.05
C LYS A 174 -15.96 9.66 -1.42
N ASN A 175 -15.62 10.95 -1.50
CA ASN A 175 -15.63 11.75 -2.74
C ASN A 175 -14.33 11.62 -3.54
N GLY A 176 -13.50 10.63 -3.21
CA GLY A 176 -12.40 10.16 -4.04
C GLY A 176 -11.33 11.19 -4.30
N ILE A 177 -10.45 11.37 -3.33
CA ILE A 177 -9.18 12.06 -3.55
C ILE A 177 -8.12 10.98 -3.80
N PRO A 178 -7.61 10.83 -5.05
CA PRO A 178 -6.59 9.85 -5.36
C PRO A 178 -5.28 10.09 -4.60
N LEU A 179 -4.57 8.99 -4.39
CA LEU A 179 -3.31 8.96 -3.64
C LEU A 179 -2.13 9.35 -4.55
N ASN A 180 -1.98 10.65 -4.80
CA ASN A 180 -0.81 11.16 -5.52
C ASN A 180 -0.40 12.57 -5.05
N GLU A 181 0.80 12.99 -5.45
CA GLU A 181 1.37 14.28 -5.09
C GLU A 181 0.51 15.48 -5.52
N LYS A 182 -0.18 15.39 -6.67
CA LYS A 182 -1.02 16.51 -7.15
C LYS A 182 -2.23 16.72 -6.25
N GLU A 183 -2.83 15.63 -5.79
CA GLU A 183 -4.07 15.65 -5.02
C GLU A 183 -3.83 15.62 -3.50
N THR A 184 -2.58 15.44 -3.08
CA THR A 184 -2.11 15.67 -1.71
C THR A 184 -2.60 17.02 -1.18
N LYS A 185 -2.45 18.09 -1.98
CA LYS A 185 -2.88 19.45 -1.59
C LYS A 185 -4.38 19.58 -1.39
N ILE A 186 -5.17 18.72 -2.04
CA ILE A 186 -6.62 18.68 -1.90
C ILE A 186 -6.98 17.86 -0.65
N PHE A 187 -6.36 16.69 -0.48
CA PHE A 187 -6.64 15.80 0.65
C PHE A 187 -6.40 16.49 1.99
N ILE A 188 -5.28 17.22 2.14
CA ILE A 188 -4.94 17.89 3.40
C ILE A 188 -5.90 19.02 3.80
N LYS A 189 -6.71 19.51 2.86
CA LYS A 189 -7.70 20.56 3.11
C LYS A 189 -9.07 20.01 3.48
N THR A 190 -9.25 18.69 3.45
CA THR A 190 -10.54 18.07 3.75
C THR A 190 -10.84 18.02 5.24
N ASP A 191 -12.12 18.04 5.58
CA ASP A 191 -12.61 17.81 6.95
C ASP A 191 -12.15 16.43 7.45
N GLU A 192 -12.16 15.43 6.57
CA GLU A 192 -11.70 14.08 6.88
C GLU A 192 -10.25 14.04 7.32
N TYR A 193 -9.34 14.68 6.57
CA TYR A 193 -7.93 14.73 6.93
C TYR A 193 -7.69 15.49 8.25
N ASN A 194 -8.34 16.64 8.41
CA ASN A 194 -8.25 17.45 9.62
C ASN A 194 -8.76 16.67 10.85
N TRP A 195 -9.80 15.88 10.68
CA TRP A 195 -10.31 14.99 11.73
C TRP A 195 -9.34 13.85 12.03
N LEU A 196 -8.75 13.22 11.00
CA LEU A 196 -7.77 12.14 11.16
C LEU A 196 -6.54 12.60 11.95
N ILE A 197 -5.98 13.77 11.63
CA ILE A 197 -4.82 14.32 12.36
C ILE A 197 -5.10 14.49 13.85
N LYS A 198 -6.34 14.83 14.23
CA LYS A 198 -6.72 15.05 15.63
C LYS A 198 -7.15 13.78 16.37
N ASN A 199 -7.58 12.74 15.65
CA ASN A 199 -8.31 11.62 16.25
C ASN A 199 -7.78 10.23 15.91
N ALA A 200 -6.99 10.05 14.84
CA ALA A 200 -6.55 8.72 14.39
C ALA A 200 -5.77 7.97 15.48
N GLU A 201 -4.98 8.67 16.28
CA GLU A 201 -4.19 8.09 17.38
C GLU A 201 -5.06 7.42 18.44
N LYS A 202 -6.30 7.92 18.67
CA LYS A 202 -7.28 7.30 19.60
C LYS A 202 -7.66 5.88 19.18
N PHE A 203 -7.46 5.54 17.90
CA PHE A 203 -7.70 4.22 17.31
C PHE A 203 -6.38 3.48 17.00
N GLY A 204 -5.25 4.03 17.42
CA GLY A 204 -3.93 3.41 17.30
C GLY A 204 -3.28 3.64 15.94
N PHE A 205 -3.75 4.61 15.17
CA PHE A 205 -3.20 4.98 13.86
C PHE A 205 -2.40 6.28 13.92
N TYR A 206 -1.21 6.26 13.33
CA TYR A 206 -0.28 7.39 13.29
C TYR A 206 0.15 7.66 11.85
N GLN A 207 0.33 8.94 11.49
CA GLN A 207 0.81 9.30 10.16
C GLN A 207 2.34 9.14 10.09
N SER A 208 2.81 8.10 9.41
CA SER A 208 4.26 7.80 9.32
C SER A 208 5.04 8.84 8.52
N PHE A 209 4.44 9.35 7.45
CA PHE A 209 5.11 10.19 6.47
C PHE A 209 4.52 11.60 6.50
N SER A 210 4.79 12.33 7.59
CA SER A 210 4.42 13.74 7.75
C SER A 210 5.26 14.66 6.85
N ILE A 211 4.88 15.94 6.77
CA ILE A 211 5.55 16.93 5.89
C ILE A 211 7.06 17.06 6.17
N ASN A 212 7.49 16.77 7.41
CA ASN A 212 8.89 16.85 7.84
C ASN A 212 9.64 15.51 7.73
N ASN A 213 9.05 14.48 7.10
CA ASN A 213 9.70 13.19 6.94
C ASN A 213 10.94 13.29 6.03
N LYS A 214 12.08 12.74 6.48
CA LYS A 214 13.37 12.81 5.77
C LYS A 214 13.62 11.64 4.83
N HIS A 215 12.77 10.62 4.83
CA HIS A 215 13.04 9.32 4.20
C HIS A 215 12.11 9.03 3.03
N TYR A 216 10.86 9.46 3.12
CA TYR A 216 9.84 9.34 2.08
C TYR A 216 9.20 10.69 1.80
N ILE A 217 8.53 10.80 0.64
CA ILE A 217 7.68 11.96 0.37
C ILE A 217 6.57 12.08 1.42
N PHE A 218 5.98 13.26 1.53
CA PHE A 218 4.79 13.46 2.35
C PHE A 218 3.61 12.64 1.81
N GLU A 219 3.06 11.74 2.63
CA GLU A 219 1.95 10.85 2.26
C GLU A 219 0.81 11.02 3.28
N PRO A 220 -0.04 12.04 3.13
CA PRO A 220 -1.08 12.33 4.12
C PRO A 220 -2.13 11.23 4.27
N TRP A 221 -2.24 10.36 3.27
CA TRP A 221 -3.14 9.21 3.25
C TRP A 221 -2.61 7.98 4.01
N HIS A 222 -1.32 7.93 4.34
CA HIS A 222 -0.67 6.73 4.87
C HIS A 222 -0.65 6.74 6.40
N TRP A 223 -1.35 5.78 7.01
CA TRP A 223 -1.51 5.68 8.46
C TRP A 223 -1.09 4.31 8.97
N ARG A 224 -0.15 4.28 9.91
CA ARG A 224 0.42 3.08 10.51
C ARG A 224 -0.33 2.70 11.78
N TYR A 225 -0.75 1.44 11.87
CA TYR A 225 -1.31 0.91 13.10
C TYR A 225 -0.20 0.55 14.09
N LEU A 226 -0.15 1.19 15.25
CA LEU A 226 0.77 0.85 16.34
C LEU A 226 0.05 0.27 17.57
N GLY A 227 -1.29 0.24 17.54
CA GLY A 227 -2.12 -0.09 18.69
C GLY A 227 -2.31 1.12 19.61
N ASN A 228 -3.22 0.98 20.56
CA ASN A 228 -3.32 1.91 21.68
C ASN A 228 -2.37 1.37 22.75
N GLY A 229 -1.49 2.19 23.32
CA GLY A 229 -0.58 1.80 24.40
C GLY A 229 -1.27 1.37 25.70
N ASN A 230 -2.60 1.20 25.69
CA ASN A 230 -3.41 0.74 26.80
C ASN A 230 -3.86 -0.69 26.49
N ASN A 231 -2.97 -1.65 26.74
CA ASN A 231 -3.29 -3.06 26.95
C ASN A 231 -2.44 -3.55 28.11
#